data_AF-A0AA36HC90-F1
#
_entry.id   AF-A0AA36HC90-F1
#
_cell.length_a   1.000
_cell.length_b   1.000
_cell.length_c   1.000
_cell.angle_alpha   90.00
_cell.angle_beta   90.00
_cell.angle_gamma   90.00
#
_symmetry.space_group_name_H-M   'P 1'
#
loop_
_entity.id
_entity.type
_entity.pdbx_description
1 polymer ?
#
loop_
_entity_poly.entity_id
_entity_poly.type
_entity_poly.pdbx_seq_one_letter_code
_entity_poly.pdbx_strand_id
1 'polypeptide(L)'
;MEKPTQRHARTSSLSLDPIRLTQLRKIISFLEEIKQEIKNLQQSVDSVLEETKQLSQDQKDAHSNDDQRTSHDDSDDTNTEGKKEQAAILKNIDFMESLEKEREEMDTDADHEAQQKEMRKIQILQEIEQLRQGRNNFNQIIDELKHQRFCPPRNFDEGPITFEADRATRCAFCELRGEHYSDKCPSFRDIQERWRILEQKGRCQLCLELYCVGEKSEPIWQQLANARDGLTQCSAKIQQLEKELSIIEMSGPNGNNRAEAVAETKHKKESAIKTPRSIARTPPFLPFLQDYAPGCVKLVRMDRTLTAQLLATTAFVQHLLRCRTLSAPPQHLKNAHIQACSTCTSSP
;
A
#
# COMPACT_ATOMS: atom_id res chain seq x y z
N MET A 1 -12.00 74.66 -7.91
CA MET A 1 -10.94 74.23 -8.85
C MET A 1 -10.11 73.16 -8.16
N GLU A 2 -10.54 71.90 -8.25
CA GLU A 2 -9.84 70.76 -7.67
C GLU A 2 -9.08 70.03 -8.80
N LYS A 3 -7.78 69.81 -8.60
CA LYS A 3 -6.92 69.13 -9.58
C LYS A 3 -7.12 67.61 -9.47
N PRO A 4 -7.33 66.90 -10.59
CA PRO A 4 -7.48 65.44 -10.56
C PRO A 4 -6.15 64.77 -10.24
N THR A 5 -6.16 63.93 -9.20
CA THR A 5 -5.01 63.16 -8.74
C THR A 5 -4.82 61.96 -9.65
N GLN A 6 -3.79 61.99 -10.51
CA GLN A 6 -3.38 60.86 -11.34
C GLN A 6 -2.87 59.71 -10.44
N ARG A 7 -3.68 58.66 -10.28
CA ARG A 7 -3.24 57.39 -9.72
C ARG A 7 -2.44 56.63 -10.79
N HIS A 8 -1.12 56.69 -10.69
CA HIS A 8 -0.24 55.82 -11.47
C HIS A 8 -0.47 54.37 -11.05
N ALA A 9 -1.09 53.59 -11.95
CA ALA A 9 -1.16 52.14 -11.83
C ALA A 9 0.27 51.58 -11.87
N ARG A 10 0.81 51.21 -10.71
CA ARG A 10 2.03 50.42 -10.62
C ARG A 10 1.73 49.03 -11.17
N THR A 11 2.05 48.81 -12.43
CA THR A 11 2.18 47.48 -13.01
C THR A 11 3.38 46.81 -12.37
N SER A 12 3.14 46.11 -11.26
CA SER A 12 4.12 45.24 -10.63
C SER A 12 4.48 44.12 -11.61
N SER A 13 5.59 44.31 -12.34
CA SER A 13 6.20 43.27 -13.14
C SER A 13 6.65 42.15 -12.19
N LEU A 14 5.86 41.07 -12.16
CA LEU A 14 6.20 39.83 -11.47
C LEU A 14 7.39 39.19 -12.21
N SER A 15 8.59 39.65 -11.85
CA SER A 15 9.86 39.02 -12.20
C SER A 15 9.89 37.64 -11.56
N LEU A 16 9.54 36.62 -12.34
CA LEU A 16 9.70 35.23 -11.94
C LEU A 16 11.19 34.93 -11.74
N ASP A 17 11.50 34.48 -10.54
CA ASP A 17 12.85 34.14 -10.11
C ASP A 17 13.52 33.18 -11.12
N PRO A 18 14.70 33.49 -11.70
CA PRO A 18 15.34 32.69 -12.74
C PRO A 18 15.55 31.22 -12.34
N ILE A 19 15.68 30.93 -11.04
CA ILE A 19 15.77 29.57 -10.51
C ILE A 19 14.50 28.76 -10.81
N ARG A 20 13.31 29.36 -10.68
CA ARG A 20 12.03 28.70 -10.97
C ARG A 20 11.87 28.41 -12.47
N LEU A 21 12.38 29.29 -13.33
CA LEU A 21 12.36 29.08 -14.78
C LEU A 21 13.23 27.90 -15.21
N THR A 22 14.39 27.71 -14.57
CA THR A 22 15.24 26.54 -14.85
C THR A 22 14.58 25.22 -14.41
N GLN A 23 13.93 25.21 -13.24
CA GLN A 23 13.17 24.04 -12.78
C GLN A 23 12.00 23.71 -13.71
N LEU A 24 11.23 24.72 -14.13
CA LEU A 24 10.14 24.55 -15.10
C LEU A 24 10.61 23.96 -16.43
N ARG A 25 11.76 24.40 -16.97
CA ARG A 25 12.31 23.83 -18.20
C ARG A 25 12.65 22.34 -18.06
N LYS A 26 13.23 21.93 -16.92
CA LYS A 26 13.55 20.52 -16.66
C LYS A 26 12.29 19.66 -16.56
N ILE A 27 11.23 20.19 -15.96
CA ILE A 27 9.94 19.49 -15.88
C ILE A 27 9.33 19.36 -17.28
N ILE A 28 9.38 20.41 -18.10
CA ILE A 28 8.85 20.37 -19.47
C ILE A 28 9.62 19.34 -20.33
N SER A 29 10.95 19.31 -20.28
CA SER A 29 11.73 18.34 -21.06
C SER A 29 11.43 16.90 -20.63
N PHE A 30 11.30 16.65 -19.33
CA PHE A 30 10.94 15.32 -18.81
C PHE A 30 9.54 14.88 -19.26
N LEU A 31 8.57 15.79 -19.29
CA LEU A 31 7.22 15.49 -19.78
C LEU A 31 7.21 15.18 -21.29
N GLU A 32 8.07 15.83 -22.07
CA GLU A 32 8.24 15.53 -23.51
C GLU A 32 8.86 14.14 -23.73
N GLU A 33 9.84 13.74 -22.92
CA GLU A 33 10.41 12.38 -22.94
C GLU A 33 9.35 11.31 -22.62
N ILE A 34 8.56 11.50 -21.56
CA ILE A 34 7.45 10.57 -21.21
C ILE A 34 6.45 10.48 -22.37
N LYS A 35 6.09 11.60 -22.99
CA LYS A 35 5.15 11.62 -24.10
C LYS A 35 5.68 10.84 -25.31
N GLN A 36 6.98 10.90 -25.55
CA GLN A 36 7.63 10.15 -26.63
C GLN A 36 7.66 8.64 -26.34
N GLU A 37 7.96 8.23 -25.10
CA GLU A 37 7.91 6.83 -24.66
C GLU A 37 6.50 6.23 -24.81
N ILE A 38 5.46 6.96 -24.38
CA ILE A 38 4.06 6.53 -24.54
C ILE A 38 3.73 6.31 -26.03
N LYS A 39 4.21 7.19 -26.91
CA LYS A 39 3.99 7.07 -28.36
C LYS A 39 4.70 5.83 -28.94
N ASN A 40 5.91 5.53 -28.48
CA ASN A 40 6.64 4.33 -28.89
C ASN A 40 5.93 3.05 -28.42
N LEU A 41 5.43 3.03 -27.18
CA LEU A 41 4.65 1.91 -26.64
C LEU A 41 3.35 1.70 -27.42
N GLN A 42 2.63 2.77 -27.77
CA GLN A 42 1.43 2.68 -28.61
C GLN A 42 1.74 2.04 -29.97
N GLN A 43 2.81 2.47 -30.64
CA GLN A 43 3.24 1.87 -31.90
C GLN A 43 3.61 0.38 -31.75
N SER A 44 4.24 0.00 -30.65
CA SER A 44 4.55 -1.40 -30.37
C SER A 44 3.30 -2.25 -30.14
N VAL A 45 2.30 -1.73 -29.42
CA VAL A 45 1.03 -2.42 -29.18
C VAL A 45 0.26 -2.60 -30.49
N ASP A 46 0.18 -1.55 -31.30
CA ASP A 46 -0.48 -1.60 -32.61
C ASP A 46 0.19 -2.64 -33.54
N SER A 47 1.52 -2.74 -33.53
CA SER A 47 2.27 -3.76 -34.28
C SER A 47 1.90 -5.19 -33.86
N VAL A 48 1.86 -5.47 -32.55
CA VAL A 48 1.49 -6.80 -32.02
C VAL A 48 0.04 -7.13 -32.34
N LEU A 49 -0.85 -6.14 -32.31
CA LEU A 49 -2.26 -6.31 -32.65
C LEU A 49 -2.45 -6.70 -34.14
N GLU A 50 -1.65 -6.12 -35.05
CA GLU A 50 -1.70 -6.49 -36.47
C GLU A 50 -1.07 -7.89 -36.71
N GLU A 51 0.02 -8.23 -36.04
CA GLU A 51 0.60 -9.59 -36.11
C GLU A 51 -0.39 -10.67 -35.64
N THR A 52 -1.12 -10.41 -34.55
CA THR A 52 -2.14 -11.34 -34.03
C THR A 52 -3.36 -11.46 -34.94
N LYS A 53 -3.77 -10.38 -35.62
CA LYS A 53 -4.81 -10.47 -36.65
C LYS A 53 -4.37 -11.33 -37.83
N GLN A 54 -3.12 -11.20 -38.26
CA GLN A 54 -2.57 -12.00 -39.36
C GLN A 54 -2.58 -13.51 -39.01
N LEU A 55 -2.14 -13.87 -37.80
CA LEU A 55 -2.15 -15.27 -37.34
C LEU A 55 -3.58 -15.85 -37.26
N SER A 56 -4.57 -15.05 -36.86
CA SER A 56 -5.97 -15.50 -36.82
C SER A 56 -6.57 -15.70 -38.22
N GLN A 57 -6.08 -14.99 -39.23
CA GLN A 57 -6.52 -15.14 -40.62
C GLN A 57 -6.00 -16.47 -41.17
N ASP A 58 -4.71 -16.78 -40.96
CA ASP A 58 -4.07 -18.00 -41.46
C ASP A 58 -4.67 -19.28 -40.87
N GLN A 59 -5.17 -19.25 -39.62
CA GLN A 59 -5.87 -20.39 -39.01
C GLN A 59 -7.25 -20.66 -39.61
N LYS A 60 -7.95 -19.65 -40.15
CA LYS A 60 -9.28 -19.84 -40.76
C LYS A 60 -9.20 -20.50 -42.14
N ASP A 61 -8.13 -20.26 -42.87
CA ASP A 61 -7.94 -20.83 -44.21
C ASP A 61 -7.53 -22.33 -44.17
N ALA A 62 -6.98 -22.81 -43.05
CA ALA A 62 -6.59 -24.20 -42.87
C ALA A 62 -7.77 -25.15 -42.56
N HIS A 63 -8.91 -24.65 -42.08
CA HIS A 63 -10.02 -25.50 -41.60
C HIS A 63 -11.18 -25.71 -42.59
N SER A 64 -11.04 -25.24 -43.84
CA SER A 64 -12.12 -25.27 -44.85
C SER A 64 -12.05 -26.43 -45.87
N ASN A 65 -11.18 -27.44 -45.70
CA ASN A 65 -10.93 -28.46 -46.72
C ASN A 65 -11.21 -29.93 -46.34
N ASP A 66 -11.82 -30.21 -45.18
CA ASP A 66 -11.97 -31.60 -44.71
C ASP A 66 -13.44 -32.04 -44.58
N ASP A 67 -14.22 -31.90 -45.67
CA ASP A 67 -15.65 -32.30 -45.64
C ASP A 67 -16.19 -32.86 -46.98
N GLN A 68 -15.36 -33.59 -47.73
CA GLN A 68 -15.84 -34.37 -48.89
C GLN A 68 -15.05 -35.67 -49.10
N ARG A 69 -15.59 -36.78 -48.58
CA ARG A 69 -15.80 -38.05 -49.33
C ARG A 69 -16.18 -39.22 -48.40
N THR A 70 -17.45 -39.60 -48.42
CA THR A 70 -17.84 -41.00 -48.23
C THR A 70 -19.00 -41.33 -49.17
N SER A 71 -18.68 -41.77 -50.38
CA SER A 71 -19.63 -42.40 -51.30
C SER A 71 -19.49 -43.92 -51.22
N HIS A 72 -20.47 -44.53 -50.57
CA HIS A 72 -21.22 -45.71 -50.99
C HIS A 72 -20.59 -46.63 -52.06
N ASP A 73 -20.26 -47.85 -51.66
CA ASP A 73 -20.03 -48.98 -52.58
C ASP A 73 -20.69 -50.24 -52.00
N ASP A 74 -21.82 -50.63 -52.61
CA ASP A 74 -22.54 -51.87 -52.35
C ASP A 74 -21.96 -52.96 -53.26
N SER A 75 -21.16 -53.88 -52.72
CA SER A 75 -21.07 -55.23 -53.29
C SER A 75 -20.39 -56.27 -52.39
N ASP A 76 -21.02 -57.44 -52.42
CA ASP A 76 -20.45 -58.78 -52.32
C ASP A 76 -20.39 -59.47 -50.94
N ASP A 77 -21.26 -60.48 -50.86
CA ASP A 77 -21.78 -61.22 -49.74
C ASP A 77 -21.29 -62.66 -49.84
N THR A 78 -20.06 -62.94 -49.37
CA THR A 78 -19.58 -64.31 -49.05
C THR A 78 -18.36 -64.31 -48.12
N ASN A 79 -18.32 -63.48 -47.06
CA ASN A 79 -17.34 -63.67 -45.97
C ASN A 79 -17.74 -62.93 -44.66
N THR A 80 -18.89 -63.26 -44.10
CA THR A 80 -19.53 -62.51 -43.01
C THR A 80 -18.90 -62.72 -41.62
N GLU A 81 -18.10 -63.76 -41.41
CA GLU A 81 -17.43 -63.99 -40.12
C GLU A 81 -16.12 -63.21 -39.99
N GLY A 82 -15.26 -63.22 -41.02
CA GLY A 82 -14.02 -62.42 -41.01
C GLY A 82 -14.26 -60.91 -40.97
N LYS A 83 -15.31 -60.42 -41.64
CA LYS A 83 -15.68 -58.99 -41.62
C LYS A 83 -16.15 -58.52 -40.24
N LYS A 84 -16.80 -59.37 -39.44
CA LYS A 84 -17.23 -59.05 -38.07
C LYS A 84 -16.05 -58.96 -37.11
N GLU A 85 -15.09 -59.86 -37.25
CA GLU A 85 -13.85 -59.81 -36.47
C GLU A 85 -13.02 -58.57 -36.80
N GLN A 86 -12.85 -58.25 -38.08
CA GLN A 86 -12.15 -57.02 -38.50
C GLN A 86 -12.86 -55.75 -37.99
N ALA A 87 -14.20 -55.71 -38.01
CA ALA A 87 -14.95 -54.58 -37.45
C ALA A 87 -14.79 -54.46 -35.92
N ALA A 88 -14.66 -55.58 -35.20
CA ALA A 88 -14.39 -55.58 -33.76
C ALA A 88 -12.96 -55.10 -33.46
N ILE A 89 -11.97 -55.52 -34.26
CA ILE A 89 -10.58 -55.07 -34.14
C ILE A 89 -10.49 -53.56 -34.40
N LEU A 90 -11.13 -53.05 -35.45
CA LEU A 90 -11.13 -51.60 -35.76
C LEU A 90 -11.78 -50.77 -34.64
N LYS A 91 -12.89 -51.24 -34.04
CA LYS A 91 -13.48 -50.57 -32.88
C LYS A 91 -12.58 -50.55 -31.65
N ASN A 92 -11.83 -51.63 -31.43
CA ASN A 92 -10.86 -51.67 -30.33
C ASN A 92 -9.68 -50.72 -30.60
N ILE A 93 -9.22 -50.60 -31.84
CA ILE A 93 -8.17 -49.64 -32.22
C ILE A 93 -8.66 -48.21 -31.98
N ASP A 94 -9.84 -47.86 -32.49
CA ASP A 94 -10.44 -46.52 -32.33
C ASP A 94 -10.67 -46.15 -30.85
N PHE A 95 -11.08 -47.13 -30.03
CA PHE A 95 -11.21 -46.95 -28.59
C PHE A 95 -9.86 -46.73 -27.90
N MET A 96 -8.83 -47.49 -28.26
CA MET A 96 -7.48 -47.33 -27.69
C MET A 96 -6.86 -45.98 -28.11
N GLU A 97 -7.05 -45.54 -29.34
CA GLU A 97 -6.59 -44.25 -29.86
C GLU A 97 -7.31 -43.08 -29.16
N SER A 98 -8.62 -43.22 -28.89
CA SER A 98 -9.38 -42.23 -28.11
C SER A 98 -8.84 -42.10 -26.67
N LEU A 99 -8.50 -43.20 -26.00
CA LEU A 99 -7.91 -43.17 -24.66
C LEU A 99 -6.51 -42.58 -24.63
N GLU A 100 -5.70 -42.82 -25.67
CA GLU A 100 -4.35 -42.24 -25.78
C GLU A 100 -4.44 -40.73 -25.99
N LYS A 101 -5.36 -40.26 -26.83
CA LYS A 101 -5.63 -38.84 -27.04
C LYS A 101 -6.13 -38.13 -25.78
N GLU A 102 -7.09 -38.71 -25.05
CA GLU A 102 -7.54 -38.16 -23.76
C GLU A 102 -6.40 -38.04 -22.74
N ARG A 103 -5.43 -38.98 -22.77
CA ARG A 103 -4.25 -38.95 -21.91
C ARG A 103 -3.27 -37.85 -22.30
N GLU A 104 -3.02 -37.67 -23.58
CA GLU A 104 -2.18 -36.58 -24.10
C GLU A 104 -2.78 -35.21 -23.79
N GLU A 105 -4.10 -35.03 -23.98
CA GLU A 105 -4.80 -33.79 -23.65
C GLU A 105 -4.70 -33.47 -22.14
N MET A 106 -4.89 -34.47 -21.27
CA MET A 106 -4.78 -34.29 -19.81
C MET A 106 -3.35 -33.93 -19.35
N ASP A 107 -2.32 -34.47 -19.99
CA ASP A 107 -0.92 -34.13 -19.69
C ASP A 107 -0.59 -32.68 -20.11
N THR A 108 -1.16 -32.19 -21.22
CA THR A 108 -0.95 -30.80 -21.65
C THR A 108 -1.58 -29.77 -20.70
N ASP A 109 -2.75 -30.06 -20.14
CA ASP A 109 -3.43 -29.15 -19.20
C ASP A 109 -2.63 -28.94 -17.90
N ALA A 110 -2.00 -30.01 -17.38
CA ALA A 110 -1.18 -29.93 -16.18
C ALA A 110 0.07 -29.06 -16.38
N ASP A 111 0.72 -29.19 -17.55
CA ASP A 111 1.88 -28.38 -17.91
C ASP A 111 1.51 -26.90 -18.10
N HIS A 112 0.36 -26.63 -18.73
CA HIS A 112 -0.14 -25.26 -18.87
C HIS A 112 -0.47 -24.62 -17.51
N GLU A 113 -1.10 -25.34 -16.59
CA GLU A 113 -1.37 -24.82 -15.24
C GLU A 113 -0.07 -24.55 -14.46
N ALA A 114 0.92 -25.43 -14.56
CA ALA A 114 2.22 -25.26 -13.93
C ALA A 114 2.96 -24.01 -14.47
N GLN A 115 2.96 -23.82 -15.80
CA GLN A 115 3.53 -22.63 -16.43
C GLN A 115 2.81 -21.35 -15.99
N GLN A 116 1.48 -21.36 -15.91
CA GLN A 116 0.70 -20.20 -15.46
C GLN A 116 1.00 -19.84 -14.00
N LYS A 117 1.15 -20.85 -13.12
CA LYS A 117 1.54 -20.65 -11.72
C LYS A 117 2.95 -20.05 -11.60
N GLU A 118 3.91 -20.54 -12.38
CA GLU A 118 5.27 -20.00 -12.37
C GLU A 118 5.30 -18.55 -12.88
N MET A 119 4.57 -18.26 -13.97
CA MET A 119 4.41 -16.90 -14.47
C MET A 119 3.79 -15.97 -13.43
N ARG A 120 2.76 -16.42 -12.71
CA ARG A 120 2.14 -15.64 -11.62
C ARG A 120 3.11 -15.40 -10.46
N LYS A 121 3.94 -16.39 -10.11
CA LYS A 121 4.97 -16.26 -9.07
C LYS A 121 5.98 -15.17 -9.43
N ILE A 122 6.47 -15.17 -10.66
CA ILE A 122 7.41 -14.14 -11.16
C ILE A 122 6.78 -12.75 -11.06
N GLN A 123 5.52 -12.60 -11.46
CA GLN A 123 4.79 -11.33 -11.35
C GLN A 123 4.68 -10.85 -9.89
N ILE A 124 4.31 -11.73 -8.96
CA ILE A 124 4.20 -11.41 -7.53
C ILE A 124 5.54 -10.94 -6.98
N LEU A 125 6.64 -11.62 -7.33
CA LEU A 125 7.99 -11.24 -6.89
C LEU A 125 8.39 -9.86 -7.41
N GLN A 126 8.07 -9.55 -8.66
CA GLN A 126 8.30 -8.22 -9.23
C GLN A 126 7.47 -7.14 -8.51
N GLU A 127 6.19 -7.42 -8.21
CA GLU A 127 5.32 -6.49 -7.48
C GLU A 127 5.82 -6.23 -6.05
N ILE A 128 6.29 -7.28 -5.35
CA ILE A 128 6.92 -7.14 -4.02
C ILE A 128 8.16 -6.24 -4.10
N GLU A 129 9.02 -6.42 -5.10
CA GLU A 129 10.24 -5.62 -5.24
C GLU A 129 9.91 -4.14 -5.52
N GLN A 130 8.94 -3.87 -6.40
CA GLN A 130 8.45 -2.50 -6.65
C GLN A 130 7.89 -1.86 -5.37
N LEU A 131 7.12 -2.61 -4.58
CA LEU A 131 6.57 -2.11 -3.30
C LEU A 131 7.66 -1.88 -2.26
N ARG A 132 8.73 -2.70 -2.23
CA ARG A 132 9.89 -2.49 -1.35
C ARG A 132 10.63 -1.21 -1.70
N GLN A 133 10.80 -0.93 -3.00
CA GLN A 133 11.35 0.35 -3.46
C GLN A 133 10.43 1.52 -3.06
N GLY A 134 9.12 1.40 -3.28
CA GLY A 134 8.14 2.39 -2.83
C GLY A 134 8.20 2.64 -1.32
N ARG A 135 8.32 1.58 -0.52
CA ARG A 135 8.50 1.66 0.94
C ARG A 135 9.77 2.43 1.32
N ASN A 136 10.89 2.17 0.63
CA ASN A 136 12.14 2.89 0.86
C ASN A 136 12.03 4.36 0.48
N ASN A 137 11.35 4.69 -0.63
CA ASN A 137 11.08 6.06 -1.05
C ASN A 137 10.25 6.81 0.02
N PHE A 138 9.21 6.19 0.58
CA PHE A 138 8.43 6.79 1.67
C PHE A 138 9.26 7.00 2.94
N ASN A 139 10.14 6.05 3.30
CA ASN A 139 11.04 6.23 4.43
C ASN A 139 11.99 7.42 4.21
N GLN A 140 12.57 7.55 3.01
CA GLN A 140 13.41 8.69 2.67
C GLN A 140 12.65 10.01 2.78
N ILE A 141 11.42 10.10 2.24
CA ILE A 141 10.57 11.29 2.35
C ILE A 141 10.27 11.61 3.82
N ILE A 142 9.92 10.60 4.63
CA ILE A 142 9.66 10.78 6.06
C ILE A 142 10.90 11.34 6.76
N ASP A 143 12.09 10.83 6.45
CA ASP A 143 13.32 11.30 7.07
C ASP A 143 13.66 12.72 6.60
N GLU A 144 13.53 13.04 5.31
CA GLU A 144 13.70 14.40 4.80
C GLU A 144 12.76 15.40 5.49
N LEU A 145 11.47 15.06 5.59
CA LEU A 145 10.46 15.90 6.24
C LEU A 145 10.69 16.07 7.75
N LYS A 146 11.22 15.04 8.44
CA LYS A 146 11.64 15.16 9.85
C LYS A 146 12.82 16.11 10.05
N HIS A 147 13.74 16.15 9.09
CA HIS A 147 14.94 17.00 9.16
C HIS A 147 14.69 18.42 8.62
N GLN A 148 13.63 18.64 7.85
CA GLN A 148 13.19 19.98 7.50
C GLN A 148 12.86 20.76 8.78
N ARG A 149 13.56 21.86 9.00
CA ARG A 149 13.32 22.73 10.16
C ARG A 149 11.93 23.34 10.04
N PHE A 150 11.01 22.89 10.89
CA PHE A 150 9.63 23.40 10.98
C PHE A 150 9.56 24.87 11.39
N CYS A 151 10.61 25.38 12.02
CA CYS A 151 10.67 26.72 12.55
C CYS A 151 11.93 27.43 12.00
N PRO A 152 11.85 28.73 11.69
CA PRO A 152 13.02 29.49 11.25
C PRO A 152 14.15 29.34 12.28
N PRO A 153 15.42 29.28 11.84
CA PRO A 153 16.55 29.31 12.77
C PRO A 153 16.39 30.53 13.68
N ARG A 154 16.50 30.31 14.99
CA ARG A 154 16.60 31.44 15.91
C ARG A 154 17.93 32.15 15.62
N ASN A 155 17.89 33.44 15.29
CA ASN A 155 19.11 34.22 15.21
C ASN A 155 19.62 34.42 16.63
N PHE A 156 20.81 33.87 16.91
CA PHE A 156 21.48 33.95 18.21
C PHE A 156 22.51 35.07 18.22
N ASP A 157 22.24 36.21 17.58
CA ASP A 157 23.21 37.30 17.56
C ASP A 157 23.56 37.67 19.01
N GLU A 158 24.81 37.35 19.38
CA GLU A 158 25.20 37.14 20.77
C GLU A 158 25.33 38.47 21.50
N GLY A 159 24.41 38.74 22.41
CA GLY A 159 24.52 39.91 23.29
C GLY A 159 23.61 39.82 24.51
N PRO A 160 23.80 40.69 25.51
CA PRO A 160 22.70 41.07 26.38
C PRO A 160 21.52 41.59 25.53
N ILE A 161 20.29 41.53 26.04
CA ILE A 161 19.11 42.05 25.33
C ILE A 161 19.28 43.57 25.14
N THR A 162 19.93 43.97 24.05
CA THR A 162 20.21 45.37 23.71
C THR A 162 19.02 46.00 23.01
N PHE A 163 18.23 45.19 22.31
CA PHE A 163 17.07 45.64 21.56
C PHE A 163 15.86 45.83 22.47
N GLU A 164 15.24 47.02 22.48
CA GLU A 164 14.09 47.31 23.34
C GLU A 164 12.90 46.39 23.07
N ALA A 165 12.69 45.98 21.82
CA ALA A 165 11.59 45.07 21.48
C ALA A 165 11.75 43.69 22.14
N ASP A 166 12.98 43.22 22.31
CA ASP A 166 13.28 41.92 22.92
C ASP A 166 13.08 41.92 24.45
N ARG A 167 13.05 43.10 25.10
CA ARG A 167 12.79 43.21 26.55
C ARG A 167 11.36 42.83 26.91
N ALA A 168 10.43 42.92 25.96
CA ALA A 168 9.05 42.49 26.17
C ALA A 168 8.93 40.95 26.18
N THR A 169 9.91 40.25 25.62
CA THR A 169 9.90 38.79 25.43
C THR A 169 10.09 38.08 26.77
N ARG A 170 9.27 37.05 27.00
CA ARG A 170 9.35 36.19 28.20
C ARG A 170 10.32 35.04 27.97
N CYS A 171 11.11 34.71 28.98
CA CYS A 171 11.86 33.47 29.00
C CYS A 171 10.89 32.27 28.94
N ALA A 172 11.09 31.33 28.02
CA ALA A 172 10.25 30.14 27.87
C ALA A 172 10.26 29.24 29.12
N PHE A 173 11.32 29.31 29.93
CA PHE A 173 11.53 28.47 31.10
C PHE A 173 11.03 29.14 32.39
N CYS A 174 11.68 30.23 32.83
CA CYS A 174 11.34 30.92 34.09
C CYS A 174 10.32 32.06 33.94
N GLU A 175 9.90 32.40 32.72
CA GLU A 175 8.88 33.42 32.41
C GLU A 175 9.21 34.87 32.78
N LEU A 176 10.41 35.14 33.31
CA LEU A 176 10.93 36.50 33.50
C LEU A 176 11.03 37.22 32.15
N ARG A 177 10.66 38.50 32.12
CA ARG A 177 10.67 39.35 30.92
C ARG A 177 11.98 40.12 30.84
N GLY A 178 12.64 40.10 29.68
CA GLY A 178 13.73 41.01 29.35
C GLY A 178 15.03 40.91 30.16
N GLU A 179 15.14 39.99 31.13
CA GLU A 179 16.38 39.80 31.89
C GLU A 179 17.41 38.94 31.16
N HIS A 180 16.94 37.93 30.43
CA HIS A 180 17.80 36.99 29.70
C HIS A 180 17.05 36.32 28.56
N TYR A 181 17.78 35.94 27.51
CA TYR A 181 17.25 35.06 26.47
C TYR A 181 16.97 33.67 27.07
N SER A 182 15.90 33.02 26.61
CA SER A 182 15.47 31.69 27.11
C SER A 182 16.63 30.69 27.14
N ASP A 183 17.49 30.73 26.14
CA ASP A 183 18.59 29.79 25.92
C ASP A 183 19.69 29.94 26.99
N LYS A 184 19.77 31.13 27.62
CA LYS A 184 20.69 31.47 28.71
C LYS A 184 19.99 31.53 30.07
N CYS A 185 18.84 30.84 30.23
CA CYS A 185 18.10 30.86 31.49
C CYS A 185 18.96 30.36 32.67
N PRO A 186 19.17 31.18 33.72
CA PRO A 186 20.02 30.82 34.85
C PRO A 186 19.34 29.83 35.81
N SER A 187 18.01 29.85 35.88
CA SER A 187 17.19 29.00 36.76
C SER A 187 17.14 27.55 36.30
N PHE A 188 17.21 27.32 34.99
CA PHE A 188 17.14 25.99 34.38
C PHE A 188 18.36 25.84 33.48
N ARG A 189 19.42 25.20 33.99
CA ARG A 189 20.67 24.99 33.23
C ARG A 189 20.74 23.62 32.56
N ASP A 190 20.07 22.63 33.16
CA ASP A 190 20.05 21.27 32.66
C ASP A 190 19.18 21.15 31.39
N ILE A 191 19.71 20.45 30.38
CA ILE A 191 19.06 20.28 29.08
C ILE A 191 17.81 19.39 29.22
N GLN A 192 17.89 18.33 30.04
CA GLN A 192 16.77 17.40 30.22
C GLN A 192 15.60 18.08 30.93
N GLU A 193 15.88 18.88 31.95
CA GLU A 193 14.87 19.69 32.63
C GLU A 193 14.22 20.72 31.70
N ARG A 194 15.01 21.41 30.88
CA ARG A 194 14.49 22.34 29.86
C ARG A 194 13.54 21.64 28.89
N TRP A 195 13.89 20.45 28.40
CA TRP A 195 13.03 19.69 27.49
C TRP A 195 11.71 19.31 28.14
N ARG A 196 11.74 18.86 29.40
CA ARG A 196 10.53 18.52 30.16
C ARG A 196 9.61 19.72 30.33
N ILE A 197 10.17 20.92 30.58
CA ILE A 197 9.40 22.16 30.70
C ILE A 197 8.75 22.55 29.37
N LEU A 198 9.48 22.44 28.25
CA LEU A 198 8.94 22.76 26.93
C LEU A 198 7.80 21.81 26.56
N GLU A 199 7.97 20.51 26.81
CA GLU A 199 6.93 19.50 26.61
C GLU A 199 5.70 19.79 27.47
N GLN A 200 5.89 20.07 28.77
CA GLN A 200 4.80 20.40 29.70
C GLN A 200 4.04 21.67 29.29
N LYS A 201 4.75 22.69 28.78
CA LYS A 201 4.16 23.95 28.32
C LYS A 201 3.66 23.91 26.86
N GLY A 202 3.80 22.77 26.18
CA GLY A 202 3.42 22.63 24.76
C GLY A 202 4.21 23.56 23.82
N ARG A 203 5.45 23.92 24.17
CA ARG A 203 6.31 24.78 23.35
C ARG A 203 7.18 23.94 22.41
N CYS A 204 7.46 24.48 21.23
CA CYS A 204 8.38 23.84 20.29
C CYS A 204 9.81 23.79 20.86
N GLN A 205 10.47 22.64 20.78
CA GLN A 205 11.85 22.47 21.27
C GLN A 205 12.89 23.30 20.50
N LEU A 206 12.57 23.71 19.26
CA LEU A 206 13.48 24.43 18.38
C LEU A 206 13.30 25.96 18.46
N CYS A 207 12.07 26.46 18.36
CA CYS A 207 11.82 27.91 18.38
C CYS A 207 11.29 28.45 19.73
N LEU A 208 10.92 27.57 20.66
CA LEU A 208 10.32 27.86 21.96
C LEU A 208 8.96 28.57 21.92
N GLU A 209 8.34 28.71 20.75
CA GLU A 209 6.99 29.25 20.61
C GLU A 209 5.91 28.24 21.00
N LEU A 210 4.78 28.74 21.52
CA LEU A 210 3.62 27.92 21.92
C LEU A 210 2.92 27.24 20.74
N TYR A 211 2.98 27.89 19.58
CA TYR A 211 2.43 27.36 18.36
C TYR A 211 3.47 27.58 17.27
N CYS A 212 4.31 26.59 16.98
CA CYS A 212 5.08 26.61 15.73
C CYS A 212 4.10 26.31 14.57
N VAL A 213 3.14 27.20 14.36
CA VAL A 213 2.38 27.32 13.13
C VAL A 213 3.24 28.21 12.23
N GLY A 214 4.30 27.63 11.67
CA GLY A 214 4.73 28.19 10.41
C GLY A 214 3.50 28.10 9.49
N GLU A 215 3.11 29.15 8.78
CA GLU A 215 2.10 29.06 7.71
C GLU A 215 2.48 28.00 6.64
N LYS A 216 3.69 27.43 6.75
CA LYS A 216 4.24 26.30 5.98
C LYS A 216 4.27 24.96 6.73
N SER A 217 3.77 24.87 7.96
CA SER A 217 3.82 23.66 8.79
C SER A 217 2.67 22.69 8.51
N GLU A 218 1.47 23.20 8.24
CA GLU A 218 0.31 22.41 7.83
C GLU A 218 0.59 21.52 6.60
N PRO A 219 1.23 22.02 5.52
CA PRO A 219 1.56 21.15 4.38
C PRO A 219 2.60 20.08 4.74
N ILE A 220 3.54 20.32 5.68
CA ILE A 220 4.56 19.32 6.04
C ILE A 220 3.96 18.20 6.90
N TRP A 221 3.11 18.53 7.88
CA TRP A 221 2.43 17.52 8.69
C TRP A 221 1.50 16.66 7.83
N GLN A 222 0.78 17.27 6.89
CA GLN A 222 -0.05 16.54 5.93
C GLN A 222 0.81 15.63 5.03
N GLN A 223 1.96 16.12 4.55
CA GLN A 223 2.90 15.29 3.78
C GLN A 223 3.44 14.11 4.60
N LEU A 224 3.79 14.33 5.87
CA LEU A 224 4.21 13.27 6.79
C LEU A 224 3.12 12.24 7.03
N ALA A 225 1.86 12.67 7.21
CA ALA A 225 0.72 11.78 7.35
C ALA A 225 0.53 10.94 6.08
N ASN A 226 0.48 11.58 4.91
CA ASN A 226 0.34 10.90 3.62
C ASN A 226 1.48 9.89 3.37
N ALA A 227 2.73 10.26 3.70
CA ALA A 227 3.88 9.37 3.53
C ALA A 227 3.82 8.16 4.47
N ARG A 228 3.34 8.34 5.71
CA ARG A 228 3.12 7.23 6.66
C ARG A 228 1.99 6.31 6.21
N ASP A 229 0.93 6.86 5.65
CA ASP A 229 -0.17 6.08 5.10
C ASP A 229 0.31 5.26 3.89
N GLY A 230 1.06 5.87 2.97
CA GLY A 230 1.71 5.18 1.85
C GLY A 230 2.64 4.06 2.30
N LEU A 231 3.48 4.31 3.32
CA LEU A 231 4.34 3.29 3.93
C LEU A 231 3.55 2.10 4.49
N THR A 232 2.43 2.39 5.16
CA THR A 232 1.55 1.37 5.74
C THR A 232 0.87 0.54 4.64
N GLN A 233 0.38 1.19 3.58
CA GLN A 233 -0.22 0.53 2.42
C GLN A 233 0.76 -0.39 1.70
N CYS A 234 1.98 0.08 1.41
CA CYS A 234 3.03 -0.75 0.80
C CYS A 234 3.35 -1.97 1.68
N SER A 235 3.49 -1.77 3.00
CA SER A 235 3.81 -2.86 3.92
C SER A 235 2.69 -3.91 3.99
N ALA A 236 1.43 -3.47 4.03
CA ALA A 236 0.28 -4.37 4.03
C ALA A 236 0.16 -5.17 2.72
N LYS A 237 0.39 -4.51 1.57
CA LYS A 237 0.34 -5.17 0.27
C LYS A 237 1.49 -6.18 0.09
N ILE A 238 2.70 -5.87 0.56
CA ILE A 238 3.83 -6.82 0.59
C ILE A 238 3.43 -8.06 1.39
N GLN A 239 2.89 -7.92 2.60
CA GLN A 239 2.46 -9.06 3.42
C GLN A 239 1.37 -9.91 2.74
N GLN A 240 0.43 -9.27 2.04
CA GLN A 240 -0.58 -9.97 1.26
C GLN A 240 0.05 -10.80 0.15
N LEU A 241 0.94 -10.21 -0.65
CA LEU A 241 1.61 -10.89 -1.76
C LEU A 241 2.53 -12.02 -1.29
N GLU A 242 3.23 -11.84 -0.17
CA GLU A 242 4.03 -12.89 0.47
C GLU A 242 3.16 -14.08 0.90
N LYS A 243 1.93 -13.81 1.38
CA LYS A 243 0.95 -14.86 1.69
C LYS A 243 0.44 -15.56 0.44
N GLU A 244 0.13 -14.82 -0.63
CA GLU A 244 -0.28 -15.41 -1.92
C GLU A 244 0.83 -16.31 -2.50
N LEU A 245 2.08 -15.86 -2.43
CA LEU A 245 3.24 -16.65 -2.87
C LEU A 245 3.39 -17.93 -2.05
N SER A 246 3.19 -17.87 -0.73
CA SER A 246 3.19 -19.06 0.13
C SER A 246 2.08 -20.05 -0.24
N ILE A 247 0.89 -19.58 -0.62
CA ILE A 247 -0.21 -20.47 -1.07
C ILE A 247 0.17 -21.19 -2.38
N ILE A 248 0.78 -20.47 -3.33
CA ILE A 248 1.23 -21.05 -4.61
C ILE A 248 2.28 -22.13 -4.34
N GLU A 249 3.26 -21.86 -3.47
CA GLU A 249 4.32 -22.81 -3.14
C GLU A 249 3.80 -24.07 -2.43
N MET A 250 2.78 -23.94 -1.58
CA MET A 250 2.16 -25.07 -0.90
C MET A 250 1.26 -25.93 -1.81
N SER A 251 0.78 -25.37 -2.93
CA SER A 251 -0.12 -26.03 -3.87
C SER A 251 0.60 -26.76 -5.02
N GLY A 252 1.94 -26.79 -5.01
CA GLY A 252 2.72 -27.49 -6.02
C GLY A 252 2.58 -29.03 -5.93
N PRO A 253 2.86 -29.77 -7.02
CA PRO A 253 2.68 -31.23 -7.09
C PRO A 253 3.48 -32.02 -6.03
N ASN A 254 4.58 -31.46 -5.52
CA ASN A 254 5.34 -32.03 -4.41
C ASN A 254 4.68 -31.85 -3.02
N GLY A 255 3.66 -31.00 -2.90
CA GLY A 255 2.90 -30.80 -1.66
C GLY A 255 2.11 -32.05 -1.25
N ASN A 256 1.57 -32.78 -2.24
CA ASN A 256 0.79 -34.00 -2.00
C ASN A 256 1.69 -35.13 -1.46
N ASN A 257 2.85 -35.36 -2.07
CA ASN A 257 3.83 -36.36 -1.61
C ASN A 257 4.34 -36.06 -0.19
N ARG A 258 4.44 -34.77 0.19
CA ARG A 258 4.89 -34.35 1.52
C ARG A 258 3.78 -34.48 2.57
N ALA A 259 2.53 -34.21 2.22
CA ALA A 259 1.38 -34.43 3.11
C ALA A 259 1.18 -35.93 3.40
N GLU A 260 1.36 -36.78 2.38
CA GLU A 260 1.25 -38.24 2.50
C GLU A 260 2.40 -38.84 3.31
N ALA A 261 3.65 -38.39 3.11
CA ALA A 261 4.80 -38.79 3.93
C ALA A 261 4.66 -38.35 5.42
N VAL A 262 4.00 -37.22 5.69
CA VAL A 262 3.70 -36.78 7.07
C VAL A 262 2.56 -37.62 7.69
N ALA A 263 1.60 -38.09 6.89
CA ALA A 263 0.56 -39.00 7.34
C ALA A 263 1.11 -40.41 7.65
N GLU A 264 2.00 -40.95 6.81
CA GLU A 264 2.66 -42.24 7.06
C GLU A 264 3.55 -42.22 8.31
N THR A 265 4.26 -41.11 8.55
CA THR A 265 5.11 -40.98 9.76
C THR A 265 4.29 -40.81 11.05
N LYS A 266 3.05 -40.30 10.99
CA LYS A 266 2.12 -40.30 12.14
C LYS A 266 1.61 -41.70 12.47
N HIS A 267 1.22 -42.50 11.47
CA HIS A 267 0.80 -43.89 11.68
C HIS A 267 1.92 -44.77 12.26
N LYS A 268 3.18 -44.50 11.91
CA LYS A 268 4.34 -45.22 12.44
C LYS A 268 4.71 -44.83 13.89
N LYS A 269 4.35 -43.64 14.35
CA LYS A 269 4.54 -43.21 15.76
C LYS A 269 3.41 -43.67 16.69
N GLU A 270 2.18 -43.75 16.21
CA GLU A 270 1.05 -44.26 17.03
C GLU A 270 1.09 -45.78 17.24
N SER A 271 1.74 -46.53 16.34
CA SER A 271 1.97 -47.97 16.51
C SER A 271 3.14 -48.33 17.43
N ALA A 272 3.98 -47.37 17.82
CA ALA A 272 5.16 -47.59 18.67
C ALA A 272 4.95 -47.25 20.16
N ILE A 273 3.76 -46.76 20.57
CA ILE A 273 3.47 -46.41 21.97
C ILE A 273 2.49 -47.42 22.57
N LYS A 274 2.96 -48.65 22.76
CA LYS A 274 2.40 -49.61 23.73
C LYS A 274 3.54 -50.27 24.50
N THR A 275 4.07 -49.55 25.49
CA THR A 275 4.78 -50.14 26.63
C THR A 275 4.62 -49.25 27.87
N PRO A 276 4.55 -49.84 29.08
CA PRO A 276 3.91 -49.21 30.22
C PRO A 276 4.84 -48.30 31.03
N ARG A 277 4.20 -47.33 31.68
CA ARG A 277 4.61 -46.59 32.88
C ARG A 277 5.77 -47.22 33.66
N SER A 278 6.82 -46.43 33.91
CA SER A 278 7.47 -46.46 35.22
C SER A 278 8.23 -45.16 35.54
N ILE A 279 8.01 -44.71 36.77
CA ILE A 279 8.90 -43.90 37.64
C ILE A 279 8.90 -42.38 37.42
N ALA A 280 8.12 -41.73 38.29
CA ALA A 280 8.26 -40.35 38.70
C ALA A 280 9.67 -40.06 39.23
N ARG A 281 10.27 -38.95 38.77
CA ARG A 281 11.36 -38.27 39.46
C ARG A 281 11.01 -36.80 39.59
N THR A 282 10.62 -36.45 40.81
CA THR A 282 10.63 -35.09 41.37
C THR A 282 12.06 -34.54 41.32
N PRO A 283 12.30 -33.33 40.77
CA PRO A 283 13.57 -32.65 40.96
C PRO A 283 13.65 -32.08 42.38
N PRO A 284 14.85 -32.05 43.00
CA PRO A 284 15.02 -31.59 44.36
C PRO A 284 14.93 -30.06 44.44
N PHE A 285 14.26 -29.61 45.50
CA PHE A 285 14.37 -28.29 46.08
C PHE A 285 15.85 -27.88 46.23
N LEU A 286 16.23 -26.72 45.71
CA LEU A 286 17.38 -25.97 46.19
C LEU A 286 16.87 -24.75 46.97
N PRO A 287 17.43 -24.48 48.17
CA PRO A 287 17.05 -23.32 48.97
C PRO A 287 17.89 -22.10 48.59
N PHE A 288 17.30 -20.92 48.80
CA PHE A 288 17.94 -19.68 49.24
C PHE A 288 19.23 -19.23 48.52
N LEU A 289 19.10 -18.18 47.70
CA LEU A 289 19.96 -17.01 47.83
C LEU A 289 19.09 -15.76 47.70
N GLN A 290 19.05 -15.07 48.82
CA GLN A 290 18.40 -13.80 49.07
C GLN A 290 19.44 -12.69 48.85
N ASP A 291 18.95 -11.55 48.38
CA ASP A 291 19.57 -10.22 48.35
C ASP A 291 20.14 -9.68 47.02
N TYR A 292 19.67 -8.45 46.76
CA TYR A 292 20.09 -7.38 45.84
C TYR A 292 19.15 -6.99 44.69
N ALA A 293 18.45 -5.87 44.97
CA ALA A 293 18.06 -4.74 44.10
C ALA A 293 16.57 -4.62 43.69
N PRO A 294 15.86 -3.57 44.16
CA PRO A 294 14.50 -3.26 43.76
C PRO A 294 14.48 -2.31 42.56
N GLY A 295 13.52 -2.52 41.66
CA GLY A 295 13.03 -1.47 40.78
C GLY A 295 13.12 -1.78 39.29
N CYS A 296 12.17 -2.57 38.78
CA CYS A 296 11.52 -2.35 37.48
C CYS A 296 10.42 -3.39 37.26
N VAL A 297 9.29 -3.22 37.96
CA VAL A 297 8.01 -3.79 37.51
C VAL A 297 7.15 -2.61 37.09
N LYS A 298 7.31 -2.17 35.84
CA LYS A 298 6.26 -1.39 35.18
C LYS A 298 5.13 -2.38 34.87
N LEU A 299 4.20 -2.49 35.81
CA LEU A 299 2.83 -2.88 35.51
C LEU A 299 2.36 -2.04 34.33
N VAL A 300 1.84 -2.71 33.31
CA VAL A 300 1.09 -2.10 32.21
C VAL A 300 -0.16 -1.43 32.80
N ARG A 301 -0.01 -0.19 33.28
CA ARG A 301 -1.13 0.74 33.37
C ARG A 301 -1.45 1.14 31.94
N MET A 302 -2.46 0.50 31.35
CA MET A 302 -3.12 1.07 30.18
C MET A 302 -3.52 2.50 30.52
N ASP A 303 -3.09 3.40 29.65
CA ASP A 303 -3.28 4.83 29.79
C ASP A 303 -4.79 5.13 29.83
N ARG A 304 -5.27 5.73 30.92
CA ARG A 304 -6.70 6.04 31.11
C ARG A 304 -7.25 6.95 29.99
N THR A 305 -6.36 7.68 29.33
CA THR A 305 -6.64 8.52 28.16
C THR A 305 -7.01 7.68 26.93
N LEU A 306 -6.32 6.57 26.69
CA LEU A 306 -6.59 5.64 25.59
C LEU A 306 -7.92 4.91 25.80
N THR A 307 -8.24 4.51 27.02
CA THR A 307 -9.55 3.92 27.34
C THR A 307 -10.69 4.93 27.17
N ALA A 308 -10.48 6.19 27.57
CA ALA A 308 -11.47 7.26 27.37
C ALA A 308 -11.67 7.60 25.88
N GLN A 309 -10.60 7.62 25.08
CA GLN A 309 -10.70 7.80 23.63
C GLN A 309 -11.42 6.64 22.95
N LEU A 310 -11.15 5.40 23.35
CA LEU A 310 -11.83 4.21 22.81
C LEU A 310 -13.33 4.21 23.14
N LEU A 311 -13.71 4.66 24.35
CA LEU A 311 -15.11 4.78 24.76
C LEU A 311 -15.82 5.93 24.04
N ALA A 312 -15.13 7.05 23.81
CA ALA A 312 -15.70 8.18 23.07
C ALA A 312 -15.94 7.83 21.58
N THR A 313 -15.02 7.10 20.95
CA THR A 313 -15.17 6.68 19.55
C THR A 313 -16.25 5.63 19.39
N THR A 314 -16.37 4.67 20.31
CA THR A 314 -17.47 3.69 20.28
C THR A 314 -18.84 4.33 20.52
N ALA A 315 -18.95 5.31 21.41
CA ALA A 315 -20.20 6.07 21.61
C ALA A 315 -20.57 6.89 20.36
N PHE A 316 -19.60 7.49 19.69
CA PHE A 316 -19.83 8.25 18.46
C PHE A 316 -20.29 7.35 17.30
N VAL A 317 -19.68 6.18 17.13
CA VAL A 317 -20.09 5.20 16.11
C VAL A 317 -21.50 4.66 16.40
N GLN A 318 -21.84 4.37 17.66
CA GLN A 318 -23.21 3.99 18.03
C GLN A 318 -24.24 5.11 17.77
N HIS A 319 -23.86 6.37 17.99
CA HIS A 319 -24.73 7.50 17.68
C HIS A 319 -24.97 7.63 16.16
N LEU A 320 -23.92 7.53 15.35
CA LEU A 320 -24.05 7.55 13.88
C LEU A 320 -24.91 6.39 13.36
N LEU A 321 -24.76 5.19 13.92
CA LEU A 321 -25.60 4.04 13.55
C LEU A 321 -27.07 4.26 13.92
N ARG A 322 -27.38 4.88 15.06
CA ARG A 322 -28.75 5.26 15.43
C ARG A 322 -29.34 6.34 14.52
N CYS A 323 -28.55 7.35 14.16
CA CYS A 323 -29.01 8.41 13.25
C CYS A 323 -29.28 7.87 11.84
N ARG A 324 -28.54 6.85 11.40
CA ARG A 324 -28.74 6.21 10.09
C ARG A 324 -30.04 5.40 10.01
N THR A 325 -30.57 4.93 11.13
CA THR A 325 -31.87 4.23 11.18
C THR A 325 -33.10 5.14 11.17
N LEU A 326 -32.92 6.47 11.27
CA LEU A 326 -34.04 7.43 11.31
C LEU A 326 -34.25 8.24 10.03
N SER A 327 -33.47 7.98 8.96
CA SER A 327 -33.62 8.67 7.67
C SER A 327 -34.09 7.72 6.58
N ALA A 328 -35.33 7.23 6.67
CA ALA A 328 -36.07 6.79 5.50
C ALA A 328 -36.69 8.03 4.82
N PRO A 329 -36.36 8.34 3.55
CA PRO A 329 -36.96 9.47 2.86
C PRO A 329 -38.42 9.15 2.48
N PRO A 330 -39.38 10.06 2.69
CA PRO A 330 -40.73 9.87 2.19
C PRO A 330 -40.71 9.93 0.66
N GLN A 331 -41.10 8.82 0.03
CA GLN A 331 -41.37 8.76 -1.40
C GLN A 331 -42.67 9.49 -1.70
N HIS A 332 -42.66 10.81 -1.84
CA HIS A 332 -43.66 11.54 -2.62
C HIS A 332 -43.19 12.97 -2.82
N LEU A 333 -42.80 13.30 -4.06
CA LEU A 333 -42.84 14.60 -4.74
C LEU A 333 -41.80 14.60 -5.87
N LYS A 334 -42.08 13.81 -6.91
CA LYS A 334 -41.61 14.13 -8.26
C LYS A 334 -42.67 15.04 -8.87
N ASN A 335 -42.21 16.11 -9.52
CA ASN A 335 -42.96 17.11 -10.32
C ASN A 335 -43.22 18.44 -9.59
N ALA A 336 -42.29 19.39 -9.75
CA ALA A 336 -42.64 20.78 -10.09
C ALA A 336 -41.39 21.58 -10.50
N HIS A 337 -41.49 22.16 -11.69
CA HIS A 337 -40.92 23.44 -12.13
C HIS A 337 -39.41 23.62 -12.36
N ILE A 338 -39.06 23.46 -13.63
CA ILE A 338 -38.17 24.34 -14.38
C ILE A 338 -38.82 25.73 -14.44
N GLN A 339 -38.15 26.79 -13.96
CA GLN A 339 -38.03 28.11 -14.61
C GLN A 339 -37.45 29.17 -13.67
N ALA A 340 -36.49 29.92 -14.24
CA ALA A 340 -36.14 31.31 -13.94
C ALA A 340 -35.49 31.65 -12.59
N CYS A 341 -34.19 31.97 -12.63
CA CYS A 341 -33.70 33.24 -12.06
C CYS A 341 -32.28 33.54 -12.59
N SER A 342 -32.21 34.35 -13.64
CA SER A 342 -30.97 34.95 -14.13
C SER A 342 -31.24 36.43 -14.39
N THR A 343 -31.13 37.25 -13.35
CA THR A 343 -30.99 38.71 -13.44
C THR A 343 -30.59 39.26 -12.07
N CYS A 344 -29.82 40.35 -12.10
CA CYS A 344 -29.54 41.30 -11.01
C CYS A 344 -28.35 41.00 -10.10
N THR A 345 -27.17 41.47 -10.49
CA THR A 345 -26.39 42.42 -9.66
C THR A 345 -25.60 43.37 -10.55
N SER A 346 -26.17 44.56 -10.76
CA SER A 346 -25.46 45.78 -11.11
C SER A 346 -25.51 46.70 -9.88
N SER A 347 -24.36 47.31 -9.61
CA SER A 347 -23.94 48.25 -8.56
C SER A 347 -24.94 49.39 -8.22
N PRO A 348 -24.70 50.13 -7.12
CA PRO A 348 -23.58 51.11 -7.04
C PRO A 348 -22.43 50.72 -6.12
#